data_AF-A0A814M5G1-F1
#
_entry.id   AF-A0A814M5G1-F1
#
_cell.length_a   1.000
_cell.length_b   1.000
_cell.length_c   1.000
_cell.angle_alpha   90.00
_cell.angle_beta   90.00
_cell.angle_gamma   90.00
#
_symmetry.space_group_name_H-M   'P 1'
#
loop_
_entity.id
_entity.type
_entity.pdbx_description
1 polymer ?
#
loop_
_entity_poly.entity_id
_entity_poly.type
_entity_poly.pdbx_seq_one_letter_code
_entity_poly.pdbx_strand_id
1 'polypeptide(L)'
;MATITLTVTPFRNNQEVRKLIELAYSNEIDDKREAINKINQLEARISHLPMGLGSLKHILKVEIIRAEQQEQNRIDENSSLQYACAVAVLKFVDAVSVPYRVHHSRLSYRNIAKQVDLPGHIISLRHDIAHHHELPSLCDLLAAVDFSKQWLRKNCL
;
A
#
# COMPACT_ATOMS: atom_id res chain seq x y z
N MET A 1 8.74 34.33 14.02
CA MET A 1 9.14 34.30 12.60
C MET A 1 8.54 33.04 11.99
N ALA A 2 7.68 33.17 10.98
CA ALA A 2 7.08 32.02 10.31
C ALA A 2 8.09 31.42 9.32
N THR A 3 8.54 30.20 9.58
CA THR A 3 9.43 29.47 8.67
C THR A 3 8.58 28.99 7.48
N ILE A 4 8.83 29.50 6.28
CA ILE A 4 8.21 28.99 5.07
C ILE A 4 8.89 27.67 4.71
N THR A 5 8.18 26.56 4.85
CA THR A 5 8.65 25.23 4.43
C THR A 5 8.30 25.03 2.95
N LEU A 6 9.33 24.96 2.10
CA LEU A 6 9.19 24.52 0.70
C LEU A 6 9.21 22.99 0.66
N THR A 7 8.13 22.38 0.17
CA THR A 7 8.04 20.93 -0.03
C THR A 7 8.07 20.62 -1.52
N VAL A 8 9.08 19.88 -1.97
CA VAL A 8 9.17 19.39 -3.35
C VAL A 8 8.38 18.09 -3.46
N THR A 9 7.51 17.99 -4.47
CA THR A 9 6.70 16.79 -4.75
C THR A 9 6.95 16.32 -6.18
N PRO A 10 6.74 15.02 -6.51
CA PRO A 10 6.90 14.52 -7.88
C PRO A 10 5.79 14.98 -8.83
N PHE A 11 4.72 15.57 -8.28
CA PHE A 11 3.56 15.98 -9.02
C PHE A 11 3.78 17.35 -9.65
N ARG A 12 3.35 17.50 -10.90
CA ARG A 12 3.36 18.77 -11.60
C ARG A 12 2.38 19.76 -10.99
N ASN A 13 1.22 19.27 -10.56
CA ASN A 13 0.16 20.06 -9.94
C ASN A 13 -0.82 19.16 -9.16
N ASN A 14 -1.72 19.78 -8.41
CA ASN A 14 -2.75 19.07 -7.64
C ASN A 14 -3.75 18.27 -8.51
N GLN A 15 -3.90 18.60 -9.80
CA GLN A 15 -4.79 17.85 -10.69
C GLN A 15 -4.20 16.47 -11.02
N GLU A 16 -2.88 16.35 -11.16
CA GLU A 16 -2.21 15.06 -11.38
C GLU A 16 -2.45 14.10 -10.20
N VAL A 17 -2.45 14.63 -8.97
CA VAL A 17 -2.79 13.87 -7.75
C VAL A 17 -4.24 13.41 -7.78
N ARG A 18 -5.19 14.33 -8.04
CA ARG A 18 -6.63 14.01 -8.08
C ARG A 18 -6.93 12.93 -9.12
N LYS A 19 -6.40 13.08 -10.33
CA LYS A 19 -6.59 12.09 -11.40
C LYS A 19 -6.02 10.72 -11.01
N LEU A 20 -4.85 10.68 -10.37
CA LEU A 20 -4.28 9.42 -9.89
C LEU A 20 -5.19 8.74 -8.86
N ILE A 21 -5.75 9.50 -7.92
CA ILE A 21 -6.68 8.99 -6.90
C ILE A 21 -7.97 8.48 -7.57
N GLU A 22 -8.55 9.25 -8.48
CA GLU A 22 -9.74 8.83 -9.23
C GLU A 22 -9.53 7.49 -9.94
N LEU A 23 -8.41 7.34 -10.66
CA LEU A 23 -8.05 6.09 -11.34
C LEU A 23 -7.82 4.94 -10.35
N ALA A 24 -7.07 5.17 -9.26
CA ALA A 24 -6.74 4.12 -8.28
C ALA A 24 -7.96 3.60 -7.50
N TYR A 25 -8.99 4.42 -7.34
CA TYR A 25 -10.23 4.06 -6.62
C TYR A 25 -11.42 3.83 -7.54
N SER A 26 -11.21 3.83 -8.86
CA SER A 26 -12.19 3.37 -9.84
C SER A 26 -12.49 1.89 -9.66
N ASN A 27 -13.67 1.48 -10.11
CA ASN A 27 -14.05 0.06 -10.16
C ASN A 27 -13.45 -0.63 -11.39
N GLU A 28 -13.06 0.13 -12.42
CA GLU A 28 -12.52 -0.40 -13.67
C GLU A 28 -11.06 -0.87 -13.50
N ILE A 29 -10.76 -2.07 -14.01
CA ILE A 29 -9.41 -2.65 -13.92
C ILE A 29 -8.41 -1.86 -14.78
N ASP A 30 -8.83 -1.35 -15.94
CA ASP A 30 -7.96 -0.58 -16.81
C ASP A 30 -7.57 0.77 -16.21
N ASP A 31 -8.47 1.40 -15.45
CA ASP A 31 -8.15 2.61 -14.68
C ASP A 31 -7.07 2.33 -13.64
N LYS A 32 -7.15 1.19 -12.95
CA LYS A 32 -6.13 0.78 -11.96
C LYS A 32 -4.78 0.50 -12.63
N ARG A 33 -4.78 -0.07 -13.84
CA ARG A 33 -3.56 -0.24 -14.66
C ARG A 33 -2.98 1.13 -15.05
N GLU A 34 -3.81 2.09 -15.46
CA GLU A 34 -3.36 3.47 -15.73
C GLU A 34 -2.78 4.13 -14.47
N ALA A 35 -3.41 3.95 -13.30
CA ALA A 35 -2.89 4.45 -12.03
C ALA A 35 -1.50 3.90 -11.71
N ILE A 36 -1.27 2.59 -11.88
CA ILE A 36 0.07 1.99 -11.71
C ILE A 36 1.07 2.61 -12.68
N ASN A 37 0.71 2.78 -13.96
CA ASN A 37 1.59 3.38 -14.96
C ASN A 37 1.97 4.82 -14.58
N LYS A 38 1.03 5.61 -14.07
CA LYS A 38 1.29 6.95 -13.54
C LYS A 38 2.23 6.91 -12.34
N ILE A 39 2.03 5.99 -11.40
CA ILE A 39 2.96 5.84 -10.26
C ILE A 39 4.37 5.48 -10.74
N ASN A 40 4.51 4.59 -11.72
CA ASN A 40 5.82 4.25 -12.31
C ASN A 40 6.49 5.47 -12.96
N GLN A 41 5.72 6.31 -13.67
CA GLN A 41 6.25 7.55 -14.25
C GLN A 41 6.72 8.54 -13.18
N LEU A 42 6.00 8.64 -12.06
CA LEU A 42 6.40 9.47 -10.93
C LEU A 42 7.67 8.91 -10.27
N GLU A 43 7.74 7.60 -10.07
CA GLU A 43 8.91 6.89 -9.53
C GLU A 43 10.17 7.13 -10.40
N ALA A 44 10.02 7.27 -11.71
CA ALA A 44 11.13 7.61 -12.59
C ALA A 44 11.61 9.08 -12.48
N ARG A 45 10.79 10.00 -11.94
CA ARG A 45 11.12 11.43 -11.82
C ARG A 45 11.86 11.78 -10.54
N ILE A 46 11.78 10.94 -9.51
CA ILE A 46 12.31 11.23 -8.17
C ILE A 46 13.05 10.03 -7.59
N SER A 47 14.06 10.28 -6.75
CA SER A 47 14.85 9.20 -6.14
C SER A 47 14.06 8.33 -5.16
N HIS A 48 13.04 8.90 -4.50
CA HIS A 48 12.25 8.22 -3.47
C HIS A 48 10.77 8.53 -3.58
N LEU A 49 10.00 7.61 -4.17
CA LEU A 49 8.54 7.71 -4.22
C LEU A 49 7.94 7.78 -2.79
N PRO A 50 6.97 8.67 -2.53
CA PRO A 50 6.24 8.66 -1.27
C PRO A 50 5.74 7.25 -0.93
N MET A 51 6.04 6.77 0.28
CA MET A 51 5.80 5.36 0.64
C MET A 51 4.32 4.96 0.52
N GLY A 52 3.39 5.89 0.74
CA GLY A 52 1.96 5.67 0.52
C GLY A 52 1.61 5.34 -0.93
N LEU A 53 2.24 6.01 -1.91
CA LEU A 53 2.05 5.69 -3.34
C LEU A 53 2.71 4.36 -3.70
N GLY A 54 3.88 4.07 -3.12
CA GLY A 54 4.54 2.78 -3.27
C GLY A 54 3.66 1.63 -2.77
N SER A 55 3.08 1.79 -1.58
CA SER A 55 2.11 0.83 -1.02
C SER A 55 0.86 0.71 -1.90
N LEU A 56 0.28 1.82 -2.34
CA LEU A 56 -0.91 1.83 -3.21
C LEU A 56 -0.66 1.04 -4.49
N LYS A 57 0.49 1.21 -5.14
CA LYS A 57 0.86 0.43 -6.34
C LYS A 57 0.81 -1.08 -6.11
N HIS A 58 1.26 -1.57 -4.95
CA HIS A 58 1.17 -3.00 -4.63
C HIS A 58 -0.27 -3.46 -4.38
N ILE A 59 -1.09 -2.64 -3.72
CA ILE A 59 -2.51 -2.93 -3.50
C ILE A 59 -3.26 -3.00 -4.85
N LEU A 60 -3.01 -2.06 -5.77
CA LEU A 60 -3.63 -2.08 -7.10
C LEU A 60 -3.24 -3.34 -7.90
N LYS A 61 -1.99 -3.80 -7.78
CA LYS A 61 -1.56 -5.08 -8.40
C LYS A 61 -2.36 -6.27 -7.87
N VAL A 62 -2.63 -6.31 -6.56
CA VAL A 62 -3.47 -7.36 -5.96
C VAL A 62 -4.86 -7.36 -6.58
N GLU A 63 -5.49 -6.20 -6.70
CA GLU A 63 -6.84 -6.10 -7.28
C GLU A 63 -6.89 -6.55 -8.75
N ILE A 64 -5.86 -6.23 -9.53
CA ILE A 64 -5.75 -6.67 -10.93
C ILE A 64 -5.58 -8.19 -11.00
N ILE A 65 -4.63 -8.76 -10.24
CA ILE A 65 -4.40 -10.23 -10.22
C ILE A 65 -5.66 -10.96 -9.76
N ARG A 66 -6.36 -10.44 -8.74
CA ARG A 66 -7.61 -11.02 -8.22
C ARG A 66 -8.68 -11.05 -9.31
N ALA A 67 -8.85 -9.96 -10.06
CA ALA A 67 -9.83 -9.90 -11.14
C ALA A 67 -9.50 -10.88 -12.29
N GLU A 68 -8.23 -10.93 -12.71
CA GLU A 68 -7.76 -11.83 -13.76
C GLU A 68 -7.94 -13.32 -13.38
N GLN A 69 -7.68 -13.66 -12.12
CA GLN A 69 -7.90 -15.02 -11.61
C GLN A 69 -9.38 -15.41 -11.53
N GLN A 70 -10.25 -14.45 -11.16
CA GLN A 70 -11.69 -14.65 -11.15
C GLN A 70 -12.24 -14.90 -12.56
N GLU A 71 -11.79 -14.14 -13.56
CA GLU A 71 -12.17 -14.35 -14.96
C GLU A 71 -11.73 -15.73 -15.48
N GLN A 72 -10.58 -16.23 -15.02
CA GLN A 72 -10.03 -17.52 -15.44
C GLN A 72 -10.55 -18.71 -14.62
N ASN A 73 -11.39 -18.50 -13.61
CA ASN A 73 -11.80 -19.52 -12.63
C ASN A 73 -10.62 -20.28 -12.01
N ARG A 74 -9.51 -19.59 -11.74
CA ARG A 74 -8.30 -20.17 -11.14
C ARG A 74 -8.12 -19.64 -9.72
N ILE A 75 -8.31 -20.50 -8.72
CA ILE A 75 -7.93 -20.22 -7.34
C ILE A 75 -6.95 -21.30 -6.93
N ASP A 76 -5.65 -21.02 -7.07
CA ASP A 76 -4.60 -21.91 -6.58
C ASP A 76 -4.27 -21.58 -5.11
N GLU A 77 -4.13 -22.61 -4.28
CA GLU A 77 -3.49 -22.50 -2.96
C GLU A 77 -1.99 -22.23 -3.17
N ASN A 78 -1.38 -21.30 -2.40
CA ASN A 78 -0.06 -20.72 -2.68
C ASN A 78 0.05 -19.96 -4.03
N SER A 79 -1.07 -19.39 -4.49
CA SER A 79 -1.11 -18.61 -5.72
C SER A 79 -0.26 -17.34 -5.67
N SER A 80 0.11 -16.87 -6.85
CA SER A 80 0.70 -15.53 -7.08
C SER A 80 -0.07 -14.41 -6.38
N LEU A 81 -1.39 -14.57 -6.19
CA LEU A 81 -2.23 -13.64 -5.45
C LEU A 81 -1.88 -13.58 -3.96
N GLN A 82 -1.66 -14.72 -3.31
CA GLN A 82 -1.30 -14.77 -1.88
C GLN A 82 0.03 -14.04 -1.63
N TYR A 83 1.04 -14.28 -2.48
CA TYR A 83 2.31 -13.57 -2.43
C TYR A 83 2.15 -12.06 -2.69
N ALA A 84 1.33 -11.69 -3.68
CA ALA A 84 1.06 -10.28 -3.98
C ALA A 84 0.40 -9.57 -2.79
N CYS A 85 -0.55 -10.23 -2.12
CA CYS A 85 -1.18 -9.69 -0.92
C CYS A 85 -0.17 -9.53 0.22
N ALA A 86 0.66 -10.54 0.47
CA ALA A 86 1.69 -10.48 1.50
C ALA A 86 2.64 -9.28 1.29
N VAL A 87 3.12 -9.07 0.06
CA VAL A 87 3.96 -7.92 -0.30
C VAL A 87 3.21 -6.60 -0.10
N ALA A 88 1.94 -6.51 -0.50
CA ALA A 88 1.13 -5.31 -0.33
C ALA A 88 0.96 -4.93 1.15
N VAL A 89 0.67 -5.92 2.02
CA VAL A 89 0.55 -5.72 3.47
C VAL A 89 1.88 -5.25 4.08
N LEU A 90 3.01 -5.89 3.73
CA LEU A 90 4.32 -5.46 4.20
C LEU A 90 4.61 -3.99 3.83
N LYS A 91 4.40 -3.65 2.56
CA LYS A 91 4.66 -2.29 2.04
C LYS A 91 3.74 -1.26 2.67
N PHE A 92 2.49 -1.60 2.95
CA PHE A 92 1.57 -0.75 3.68
C PHE A 92 2.04 -0.49 5.11
N VAL A 93 2.32 -1.55 5.88
CA VAL A 93 2.74 -1.40 7.28
C VAL A 93 4.05 -0.62 7.37
N ASP A 94 4.99 -0.81 6.44
CA ASP A 94 6.20 0.00 6.38
C ASP A 94 5.92 1.45 5.99
N ALA A 95 5.04 1.72 5.03
CA ALA A 95 4.65 3.09 4.66
C ALA A 95 4.06 3.87 5.84
N VAL A 96 3.25 3.19 6.66
CA VAL A 96 2.67 3.78 7.87
C VAL A 96 3.72 3.95 8.97
N SER A 97 4.63 2.98 9.13
CA SER A 97 5.46 2.89 10.34
C SER A 97 6.84 3.55 10.23
N VAL A 98 7.46 3.58 9.05
CA VAL A 98 8.81 4.13 8.86
C VAL A 98 8.91 5.60 9.30
N PRO A 99 7.98 6.51 8.97
CA PRO A 99 8.06 7.90 9.39
C PRO A 99 8.21 8.07 10.92
N TYR A 100 7.56 7.20 11.70
CA TYR A 100 7.62 7.22 13.17
C TYR A 100 8.92 6.61 13.72
N ARG A 101 9.51 5.65 13.00
CA ARG A 101 10.78 5.01 13.40
C ARG A 101 12.00 5.89 13.15
N VAL A 102 11.96 6.76 12.13
CA VAL A 102 13.08 7.68 11.82
C VAL A 102 13.40 8.58 13.01
N HIS A 103 12.38 9.00 13.77
CA HIS A 103 12.55 9.83 14.97
C HIS A 103 12.77 9.02 16.26
N HIS A 104 12.38 7.74 16.28
CA HIS A 104 12.49 6.88 17.47
C HIS A 104 12.89 5.45 17.10
N SER A 105 14.19 5.22 16.96
CA SER A 105 14.79 3.94 16.53
C SER A 105 14.47 2.71 17.41
N ARG A 106 13.81 2.90 18.56
CA ARG A 106 13.42 1.85 19.51
C ARG A 106 11.90 1.58 19.58
N LEU A 107 11.06 2.25 18.80
CA LEU A 107 9.62 1.97 18.82
C LEU A 107 9.31 0.67 18.10
N SER A 108 8.68 -0.27 18.82
CA SER A 108 8.13 -1.48 18.22
C SER A 108 6.97 -1.14 17.28
N TYR A 109 6.73 -1.97 16.26
CA TYR A 109 5.57 -1.83 15.36
C TYR A 109 4.24 -1.78 16.15
N ARG A 110 4.15 -2.49 17.28
CA ARG A 110 2.97 -2.48 18.15
C ARG A 110 2.72 -1.12 18.82
N ASN A 111 3.78 -0.40 19.19
CA ASN A 111 3.66 0.93 19.76
C ASN A 111 3.29 1.96 18.68
N ILE A 112 3.86 1.83 17.49
CA ILE A 112 3.54 2.70 16.35
C ILE A 112 2.07 2.50 15.94
N ALA A 113 1.60 1.26 15.87
CA ALA A 113 0.22 0.93 15.55
C ALA A 113 -0.78 1.63 16.48
N LYS A 114 -0.48 1.73 17.78
CA LYS A 114 -1.32 2.50 18.71
C LYS A 114 -1.36 4.00 18.42
N GLN A 115 -0.27 4.57 17.90
CA GLN A 115 -0.19 5.99 17.56
C GLN A 115 -0.94 6.33 16.27
N VAL A 116 -0.98 5.41 15.31
CA VAL A 116 -1.61 5.58 14.00
C VAL A 116 -2.99 4.93 13.88
N ASP A 117 -3.54 4.46 15.02
CA ASP A 117 -4.81 3.73 15.11
C ASP A 117 -4.89 2.54 14.13
N LEU A 118 -3.79 1.78 14.04
CA LEU A 118 -3.72 0.60 13.20
C LEU A 118 -4.13 -0.65 14.00
N PRO A 119 -5.05 -1.47 13.48
CA PRO A 119 -5.49 -2.68 14.16
C PRO A 119 -4.33 -3.64 14.47
N GLY A 120 -4.36 -4.23 15.66
CA GLY A 120 -3.33 -5.18 16.10
C GLY A 120 -3.17 -6.38 15.15
N HIS A 121 -4.27 -6.83 14.52
CA HIS A 121 -4.24 -7.96 13.58
C HIS A 121 -3.36 -7.67 12.35
N ILE A 122 -3.33 -6.43 11.84
CA ILE A 122 -2.49 -6.05 10.69
C ILE A 122 -1.00 -6.15 11.07
N ILE A 123 -0.65 -5.77 12.30
CA ILE A 123 0.71 -5.89 12.81
C ILE A 123 1.11 -7.35 13.01
N SER A 124 0.21 -8.17 13.54
CA SER A 124 0.43 -9.61 13.64
C SER A 124 0.66 -10.23 12.26
N LEU A 125 -0.18 -9.93 11.27
CA LEU A 125 0.01 -10.41 9.90
C LEU A 125 1.37 -10.00 9.31
N ARG A 126 1.82 -8.75 9.53
CA ARG A 126 3.17 -8.32 9.10
C ARG A 126 4.29 -9.09 9.83
N HIS A 127 4.09 -9.44 11.09
CA HIS A 127 5.05 -10.28 11.82
C HIS A 127 5.10 -11.67 11.19
N ASP A 128 3.93 -12.27 10.97
CA ASP A 128 3.78 -13.61 10.41
C ASP A 128 4.41 -13.70 9.02
N ILE A 129 4.06 -12.78 8.11
CA ILE A 129 4.62 -12.71 6.75
C ILE A 129 6.16 -12.60 6.74
N ALA A 130 6.74 -11.87 7.69
CA ALA A 130 8.17 -11.58 7.67
C ALA A 130 9.05 -12.62 8.37
N HIS A 131 8.50 -13.38 9.31
CA HIS A 131 9.26 -14.26 10.20
C HIS A 131 8.86 -15.72 10.14
N HIS A 132 7.66 -16.03 9.64
CA HIS A 132 7.19 -17.41 9.50
C HIS A 132 7.49 -17.95 8.10
N HIS A 133 7.63 -19.27 8.02
CA HIS A 133 7.91 -19.97 6.76
C HIS A 133 6.65 -20.09 5.88
N GLU A 134 5.47 -20.08 6.50
CA GLU A 134 4.17 -20.18 5.83
C GLU A 134 3.47 -18.82 5.82
N LEU A 135 2.88 -18.48 4.67
CA LEU A 135 2.09 -17.26 4.54
C LEU A 135 0.74 -17.41 5.23
N PRO A 136 0.19 -16.32 5.82
CA PRO A 136 -1.18 -16.32 6.34
C PRO A 136 -2.20 -16.67 5.26
N SER A 137 -3.41 -17.06 5.68
CA SER A 137 -4.47 -17.45 4.74
C SER A 137 -4.77 -16.35 3.73
N LEU A 138 -5.13 -16.73 2.50
CA LEU A 138 -5.49 -15.77 1.46
C LEU A 138 -6.65 -14.86 1.91
N CYS A 139 -7.61 -15.40 2.67
CA CYS A 139 -8.74 -14.64 3.22
C CYS A 139 -8.26 -13.51 4.14
N ASP A 140 -7.37 -13.82 5.10
CA ASP A 140 -6.83 -12.83 6.04
C ASP A 140 -6.01 -11.76 5.31
N LEU A 141 -5.22 -12.18 4.32
CA LEU A 141 -4.40 -11.26 3.53
C LEU A 141 -5.25 -10.34 2.66
N LEU A 142 -6.34 -10.83 2.05
CA LEU A 142 -7.26 -10.00 1.26
C LEU A 142 -7.98 -8.98 2.14
N ALA A 143 -8.47 -9.40 3.32
CA ALA A 143 -9.10 -8.50 4.28
C ALA A 143 -8.12 -7.39 4.72
N ALA A 144 -6.85 -7.74 4.95
CA ALA A 144 -5.81 -6.78 5.30
C ALA A 144 -5.50 -5.81 4.14
N VAL A 145 -5.48 -6.28 2.89
CA VAL A 145 -5.28 -5.43 1.71
C VAL A 145 -6.46 -4.45 1.52
N ASP A 146 -7.69 -4.91 1.65
CA ASP A 146 -8.88 -4.07 1.52
C ASP A 146 -8.90 -2.99 2.62
N PHE A 147 -8.56 -3.37 3.86
CA PHE A 147 -8.36 -2.41 4.95
C PHE A 147 -7.27 -1.38 4.62
N SER A 148 -6.11 -1.85 4.13
CA SER A 148 -4.96 -1.00 3.79
C SER A 148 -5.32 0.06 2.75
N LYS A 149 -6.09 -0.34 1.72
CA LYS A 149 -6.58 0.56 0.68
C LYS A 149 -7.46 1.66 1.25
N GLN A 150 -8.44 1.30 2.09
CA GLN A 150 -9.33 2.27 2.72
C GLN A 150 -8.58 3.21 3.66
N TRP A 151 -7.63 2.69 4.43
CA TRP A 151 -6.81 3.49 5.34
C TRP A 151 -5.98 4.51 4.58
N LEU A 152 -5.33 4.13 3.47
CA LEU A 152 -4.56 5.06 2.64
C LEU A 152 -5.45 6.16 2.06
N ARG A 153 -6.66 5.83 1.59
CA ARG A 153 -7.61 6.82 1.08
C ARG A 153 -7.98 7.88 2.11
N LYS A 154 -8.10 7.47 3.37
CA LYS A 154 -8.56 8.35 4.44
C LYS A 154 -7.43 9.23 5.02
N ASN A 155 -6.20 8.71 5.05
CA ASN A 155 -5.12 9.29 5.83
C ASN A 155 -3.93 9.80 5.01
N CYS A 156 -3.77 9.39 3.74
CA CYS A 156 -2.58 9.70 2.94
C CYS A 156 -2.84 10.35 1.59
N LEU A 157 -4.09 10.32 1.10
CA LEU A 157 -4.50 10.76 -0.23
C LEU A 157 -5.69 11.72 -0.11
#